data_AF-A0A538FZV7-F1
#
_entry.id   AF-A0A538FZV7-F1
#
_cell.length_a   1.000
_cell.length_b   1.000
_cell.length_c   1.000
_cell.angle_alpha   90.00
_cell.angle_beta   90.00
_cell.angle_gamma   90.00
#
_symmetry.space_group_name_H-M   'P 1'
#
loop_
_entity.id
_entity.type
_entity.pdbx_description
1 polymer ?
#
loop_
_entity_poly.entity_id
_entity_poly.type
_entity_poly.pdbx_seq_one_letter_code
_entity_poly.pdbx_strand_id
1 'polypeptide(L)'
;MHARAPAPGRLIAKHVLADRGPSPRSVYHRGSLPPVIVLVDAPNVRRSLWPNLSPERLVERLARWAEAEGAEAVAVFDGPAPEPVAGVDVVGTGAESADDWITRRAAELSEPYVLVTSDRELRERAGARAERIVGGGRFARELSALG
;
A
#
# COMPACT_ATOMS: atom_id res chain seq x y z
N MET A 1 34.36 -36.57 -17.40
CA MET A 1 34.10 -35.22 -16.84
C MET A 1 33.25 -34.46 -17.84
N HIS A 2 31.96 -34.26 -17.56
CA HIS A 2 31.15 -33.11 -17.97
C HIS A 2 29.71 -33.32 -17.44
N ALA A 3 29.21 -32.32 -16.74
CA ALA A 3 27.96 -32.31 -15.99
C ALA A 3 26.72 -32.18 -16.88
N ARG A 4 25.56 -32.62 -16.36
CA ARG A 4 24.27 -31.95 -16.57
C ARG A 4 23.24 -32.45 -15.54
N ALA A 5 22.80 -31.55 -14.67
CA ALA A 5 21.65 -31.74 -13.80
C ALA A 5 20.35 -31.55 -14.62
N PRO A 6 19.27 -32.31 -14.35
CA PRO A 6 17.95 -32.01 -14.90
C PRO A 6 17.24 -30.91 -14.09
N ALA A 7 16.64 -29.95 -14.80
CA ALA A 7 15.82 -28.88 -14.27
C ALA A 7 14.48 -29.41 -13.70
N PRO A 8 13.91 -28.79 -12.64
CA PRO A 8 12.58 -29.15 -12.16
C PRO A 8 11.48 -28.64 -13.10
N GLY A 9 10.62 -29.58 -13.48
CA GLY A 9 9.47 -29.39 -14.34
C GLY A 9 8.35 -28.55 -13.71
N ARG A 10 7.70 -27.81 -14.60
CA ARG A 10 6.53 -26.97 -14.41
C ARG A 10 5.31 -27.79 -13.97
N LEU A 11 4.85 -27.61 -12.73
CA LEU A 11 3.56 -28.15 -12.27
C LEU A 11 2.45 -27.12 -12.52
N ILE A 12 1.66 -27.40 -13.55
CA ILE A 12 0.34 -26.82 -13.78
C ILE A 12 -0.70 -27.67 -13.04
N ALA A 13 -1.13 -27.21 -11.86
CA ALA A 13 -2.28 -27.78 -11.17
C ALA A 13 -3.56 -27.04 -11.59
N LYS A 14 -4.39 -27.78 -12.32
CA LYS A 14 -5.77 -27.46 -12.68
C LYS A 14 -6.65 -28.08 -11.61
N HIS A 15 -7.47 -27.28 -10.94
CA HIS A 15 -8.69 -27.75 -10.27
C HIS A 15 -9.72 -26.64 -10.21
N VAL A 16 -10.87 -26.92 -10.83
CA VAL A 16 -12.12 -26.20 -10.68
C VAL A 16 -12.78 -26.76 -9.42
N LEU A 17 -13.09 -25.89 -8.47
CA LEU A 17 -14.12 -26.10 -7.45
C LEU A 17 -14.83 -24.77 -7.23
N ALA A 18 -16.10 -24.77 -7.62
CA ALA A 18 -17.02 -23.69 -7.36
C ALA A 18 -17.34 -23.68 -5.87
N ASP A 19 -16.83 -22.69 -5.14
CA ASP A 19 -17.43 -22.24 -3.91
C ASP A 19 -17.31 -20.72 -3.85
N ARG A 20 -18.38 -20.07 -3.38
CA ARG A 20 -18.68 -18.64 -3.57
C ARG A 20 -17.46 -17.74 -3.29
N GLY A 21 -16.83 -17.27 -4.37
CA GLY A 21 -15.58 -16.53 -4.30
C GLY A 21 -15.69 -15.19 -3.58
N PRO A 22 -14.60 -14.69 -2.98
CA PRO A 22 -14.55 -13.34 -2.42
C PRO A 22 -14.83 -12.32 -3.53
N SER A 23 -15.48 -11.21 -3.14
CA SER A 23 -15.73 -10.06 -4.01
C SER A 23 -14.47 -9.72 -4.82
N PRO A 24 -14.56 -9.41 -6.13
CA PRO A 24 -13.42 -9.10 -7.00
C PRO A 24 -12.67 -7.80 -6.64
N ARG A 25 -12.80 -7.30 -5.40
CA ARG A 25 -12.35 -5.99 -4.92
C ARG A 25 -11.18 -6.01 -3.92
N SER A 26 -10.90 -7.12 -3.24
CA SER A 26 -9.75 -7.22 -2.33
C SER A 26 -8.60 -7.95 -3.02
N VAL A 27 -7.52 -7.21 -3.24
CA VAL A 27 -6.29 -7.70 -3.91
C VAL A 27 -5.14 -7.89 -2.90
N TYR A 28 -5.39 -7.57 -1.64
CA TYR A 28 -4.41 -7.60 -0.55
C TYR A 28 -4.57 -8.87 0.31
N HIS A 29 -5.69 -9.59 0.16
CA HIS A 29 -5.93 -10.82 0.90
C HIS A 29 -5.47 -12.08 0.14
N ARG A 30 -4.45 -12.75 0.68
CA ARG A 30 -4.35 -14.21 0.67
C ARG A 30 -3.67 -14.69 1.95
N GLY A 31 -4.38 -15.52 2.71
CA GLY A 31 -3.81 -16.28 3.81
C GLY A 31 -2.53 -17.00 3.40
N SER A 32 -1.56 -17.03 4.33
CA SER A 32 -0.22 -17.61 4.24
C SER A 32 0.86 -16.82 3.45
N LEU A 33 0.56 -15.65 2.88
CA LEU A 33 1.58 -14.74 2.36
C LEU A 33 1.84 -13.60 3.36
N PRO A 34 3.05 -13.03 3.42
CA PRO A 34 3.32 -11.84 4.22
C PRO A 34 2.40 -10.68 3.78
N PRO A 35 1.99 -9.82 4.72
CA PRO A 35 1.16 -8.66 4.39
C PRO A 35 1.88 -7.75 3.39
N VAL A 36 1.09 -7.11 2.52
CA VAL A 36 1.63 -6.18 1.52
C VAL A 36 1.85 -4.82 2.17
N ILE A 37 3.04 -4.25 2.00
CA ILE A 37 3.37 -2.90 2.48
C ILE A 37 2.69 -1.88 1.56
N VAL A 38 2.00 -0.90 2.14
CA VAL A 38 1.28 0.15 1.42
C VAL A 38 1.80 1.52 1.88
N LEU A 39 2.61 2.15 1.05
CA LEU A 39 3.13 3.50 1.30
C LEU A 39 2.10 4.54 0.83
N VAL A 40 1.58 5.32 1.76
CA VAL A 40 0.50 6.28 1.53
C VAL A 40 1.02 7.71 1.68
N ASP A 41 1.00 8.45 0.57
CA ASP A 41 1.14 9.90 0.56
C ASP A 41 -0.15 10.52 1.12
N ALA A 42 -0.15 10.78 2.43
CA ALA A 42 -1.35 11.18 3.16
C ALA A 42 -1.87 12.57 2.76
N PRO A 43 -1.04 13.61 2.57
CA PRO A 43 -1.47 14.88 2.02
C PRO A 43 -2.16 14.74 0.66
N ASN A 44 -1.63 13.89 -0.23
CA ASN A 44 -2.21 13.64 -1.54
C ASN A 44 -3.56 12.94 -1.51
N VAL A 45 -3.71 11.94 -0.65
CA VAL A 45 -4.99 11.25 -0.46
C VAL A 45 -6.04 12.22 0.09
N ARG A 46 -5.69 13.03 1.11
CA ARG A 46 -6.60 14.03 1.69
C ARG A 46 -7.05 15.05 0.66
N ARG A 47 -6.12 15.68 -0.07
CA ARG A 47 -6.46 16.69 -1.09
C ARG A 47 -7.32 16.15 -2.23
N SER A 48 -7.30 14.84 -2.47
CA SER A 48 -7.99 14.23 -3.61
C SER A 48 -9.51 14.07 -3.44
N LEU A 49 -10.04 14.06 -2.21
CA LEU A 49 -11.49 13.90 -1.96
C LEU A 49 -11.99 14.71 -0.76
N TRP A 50 -11.13 14.94 0.24
CA TRP A 50 -11.53 15.57 1.50
C TRP A 50 -10.48 16.57 2.00
N PRO A 51 -10.38 17.75 1.37
CA PRO A 51 -9.42 18.76 1.82
C PRO A 51 -9.62 19.15 3.30
N ASN A 52 -10.84 19.03 3.81
CA ASN A 52 -11.20 19.36 5.20
C ASN A 52 -11.15 18.16 6.16
N LEU A 53 -10.81 16.95 5.71
CA LEU A 53 -10.67 15.80 6.62
C LEU A 53 -9.43 16.00 7.49
N SER A 54 -9.58 15.81 8.80
CA SER A 54 -8.45 15.89 9.72
C SER A 54 -7.46 14.74 9.47
N PRO A 55 -6.15 14.94 9.74
CA PRO A 55 -5.15 13.86 9.67
C PRO A 55 -5.54 12.63 10.49
N GLU A 56 -6.09 12.81 11.68
CA GLU A 56 -6.50 11.74 12.60
C GLU A 56 -7.60 10.87 11.97
N ARG A 57 -8.61 11.52 11.38
CA ARG A 57 -9.71 10.80 10.71
C ARG A 57 -9.24 10.05 9.46
N LEU A 58 -8.19 10.53 8.79
CA LEU A 58 -7.56 9.76 7.71
C LEU A 58 -6.94 8.48 8.26
N VAL A 59 -6.14 8.58 9.32
CA VAL A 59 -5.45 7.43 9.94
C VAL A 59 -6.46 6.41 10.46
N GLU A 60 -7.54 6.83 11.13
CA GLU A 60 -8.60 5.93 11.59
C GLU A 60 -9.29 5.17 10.44
N ARG A 61 -9.51 5.83 9.31
CA ARG A 61 -10.08 5.20 8.11
C ARG A 61 -9.08 4.23 7.48
N LEU A 62 -7.82 4.63 7.44
CA LEU A 62 -6.74 3.80 6.92
C LEU A 62 -6.54 2.55 7.77
N ALA A 63 -6.65 2.63 9.09
CA ALA A 63 -6.53 1.48 9.99
C ALA A 63 -7.60 0.44 9.74
N ARG A 64 -8.86 0.87 9.64
CA ARG A 64 -9.98 -0.03 9.28
C ARG A 64 -9.80 -0.65 7.90
N TRP A 65 -9.27 0.11 6.95
CA TRP A 65 -8.96 -0.40 5.62
C TRP A 65 -7.82 -1.43 5.66
N ALA A 66 -6.72 -1.13 6.36
CA ALA A 66 -5.56 -2.01 6.48
C ALA A 66 -5.93 -3.34 7.14
N GLU A 67 -6.75 -3.30 8.20
CA GLU A 67 -7.31 -4.48 8.85
C GLU A 67 -8.17 -5.32 7.90
N ALA A 68 -9.11 -4.68 7.19
CA ALA A 68 -10.01 -5.35 6.26
C ALA A 68 -9.27 -5.99 5.06
N GLU A 69 -8.17 -5.38 4.63
CA GLU A 69 -7.36 -5.82 3.50
C GLU A 69 -6.20 -6.74 3.89
N GLY A 70 -5.85 -6.83 5.18
CA GLY A 70 -4.68 -7.56 5.66
C GLY A 70 -3.35 -6.93 5.18
N ALA A 71 -3.30 -5.60 5.11
CA ALA A 71 -2.16 -4.83 4.62
C ALA A 71 -1.39 -4.14 5.75
N GLU A 72 -0.09 -3.91 5.55
CA GLU A 72 0.72 -3.04 6.41
C GLU A 72 0.74 -1.64 5.82
N ALA A 73 -0.12 -0.76 6.34
CA ALA A 73 -0.24 0.60 5.85
C ALA A 73 0.72 1.56 6.57
N VAL A 74 1.44 2.37 5.79
CA VAL A 74 2.31 3.44 6.28
C VAL A 74 1.81 4.78 5.76
N ALA A 75 1.26 5.61 6.65
CA ALA A 75 0.80 6.97 6.33
C ALA A 75 1.92 7.98 6.54
N VAL A 76 2.32 8.67 5.48
CA VAL A 76 3.41 9.65 5.52
C VAL A 76 2.84 11.05 5.39
N PHE A 77 3.16 11.90 6.36
CA PHE A 77 2.75 13.31 6.42
C PHE A 77 3.98 14.21 6.39
N ASP A 78 3.88 15.32 5.65
CA ASP A 78 4.83 16.42 5.77
C ASP A 78 4.77 17.02 7.18
N GLY A 79 5.93 17.22 7.81
CA GLY A 79 5.99 17.84 9.13
C GLY A 79 5.53 16.92 10.25
N PRO A 80 4.78 17.43 11.25
CA PRO A 80 4.26 16.60 12.34
C PRO A 80 3.11 15.73 11.83
N ALA A 81 3.09 14.47 12.26
CA ALA A 81 2.00 13.55 12.00
C ALA A 81 1.05 13.46 13.20
N PRO A 82 -0.21 13.05 12.99
CA PRO A 82 -1.13 12.74 14.10
C PRO A 82 -0.63 11.56 14.92
N GLU A 83 -1.24 11.36 16.09
CA GLU A 83 -0.98 10.19 16.93
C GLU A 83 -1.23 8.88 16.16
N PRO A 84 -0.38 7.86 16.33
CA PRO A 84 -0.55 6.58 15.67
C PRO A 84 -1.80 5.85 16.17
N VAL A 85 -2.40 5.06 15.28
CA VAL A 85 -3.52 4.16 15.59
C VAL A 85 -3.04 2.74 15.35
N ALA A 86 -3.48 1.79 16.18
CA ALA A 86 -3.12 0.38 16.00
C ALA A 86 -3.46 -0.10 14.58
N GLY A 87 -2.51 -0.82 13.96
CA GLY A 87 -2.66 -1.35 12.59
C GLY A 87 -2.18 -0.42 11.47
N VAL A 88 -1.67 0.79 11.78
CA VAL A 88 -1.07 1.71 10.80
C VAL A 88 0.19 2.35 11.38
N ASP A 89 1.27 2.31 10.61
CA ASP A 89 2.45 3.13 10.91
C ASP A 89 2.21 4.56 10.43
N VAL A 90 2.39 5.52 11.34
CA VAL A 90 2.18 6.94 11.05
C VAL A 90 3.51 7.66 11.15
N VAL A 91 3.91 8.31 10.06
CA VAL A 91 5.20 8.99 9.92
C VAL A 91 4.98 10.47 9.70
N GLY A 92 5.59 11.28 10.56
CA GLY A 92 5.81 12.70 10.33
C GLY A 92 7.25 12.92 9.91
N THR A 93 7.47 13.54 8.76
CA THR A 93 8.82 13.70 8.18
C THR A 93 9.62 14.85 8.79
N GLY A 94 9.01 15.69 9.64
CA GLY A 94 9.66 16.85 10.21
C GLY A 94 10.05 17.86 9.15
N ALA A 95 11.36 18.05 8.91
CA ALA A 95 11.86 18.98 7.89
C ALA A 95 12.03 18.34 6.50
N GLU A 96 12.02 17.00 6.40
CA GLU A 96 12.03 16.28 5.12
C GLU A 96 10.63 16.36 4.48
N SER A 97 10.53 16.33 3.15
CA SER A 97 9.22 16.20 2.50
C SER A 97 8.71 14.76 2.55
N ALA A 98 7.39 14.57 2.54
CA ALA A 98 6.78 13.24 2.43
C ALA A 98 7.27 12.50 1.19
N ASP A 99 7.44 13.20 0.06
CA ASP A 99 7.91 12.63 -1.20
C ASP A 99 9.35 12.12 -1.10
N ASP A 100 10.23 12.88 -0.45
CA ASP A 100 11.62 12.48 -0.23
C ASP A 100 11.71 11.28 0.71
N TRP A 101 10.94 11.31 1.80
CA TRP A 101 10.86 10.19 2.74
C TRP A 101 10.37 8.92 2.06
N ILE A 102 9.27 9.00 1.29
CA ILE A 102 8.70 7.86 0.55
C ILE A 102 9.70 7.34 -0.47
N THR A 103 10.36 8.22 -1.22
CA THR A 103 11.38 7.81 -2.21
C THR A 103 12.51 7.03 -1.55
N ARG A 104 13.03 7.54 -0.42
CA ARG A 104 14.11 6.88 0.33
C ARG A 104 13.64 5.53 0.88
N ARG A 105 12.48 5.48 1.53
CA ARG A 105 11.94 4.23 2.07
C ARG A 105 11.69 3.19 0.98
N ALA A 106 11.11 3.59 -0.14
CA ALA A 106 10.87 2.75 -1.30
C ALA A 106 12.16 2.17 -1.91
N ALA A 107 13.28 2.88 -1.81
CA ALA A 107 14.58 2.40 -2.27
C ALA A 107 15.20 1.33 -1.34
N GLU A 108 14.83 1.34 -0.06
CA GLU A 108 15.31 0.43 0.99
C GLU A 108 14.47 -0.86 1.12
N LEU A 109 13.22 -0.86 0.65
CA LEU A 109 12.34 -2.02 0.72
C LEU A 109 12.82 -3.16 -0.18
N SER A 110 12.89 -4.36 0.38
CA SER A 110 13.18 -5.60 -0.35
C SER A 110 11.91 -6.35 -0.75
N GLU A 111 10.85 -6.11 0.01
CA GLU A 111 9.51 -6.65 -0.14
C GLU A 111 8.70 -5.85 -1.17
N PRO A 112 7.77 -6.50 -1.89
CA PRO A 112 6.83 -5.79 -2.74
C PRO A 112 6.01 -4.78 -1.95
N TYR A 113 5.81 -3.60 -2.53
CA TYR A 113 4.97 -2.57 -1.94
C TYR A 113 4.02 -1.94 -2.96
N VAL A 114 2.97 -1.35 -2.44
CA VAL A 114 2.01 -0.53 -3.18
C VAL A 114 2.26 0.93 -2.83
N LEU A 115 2.37 1.78 -3.85
CA LEU A 115 2.47 3.22 -3.69
C LEU A 115 1.09 3.86 -3.91
N VAL A 116 0.59 4.58 -2.91
CA VAL A 116 -0.66 5.34 -3.03
C VAL A 116 -0.34 6.83 -3.20
N THR A 117 -0.40 7.31 -4.45
CA THR A 117 -0.29 8.73 -4.77
C THR A 117 -0.85 9.04 -6.16
N SER A 118 -1.42 10.24 -6.31
CA SER A 118 -1.72 10.86 -7.61
C SER A 118 -0.58 11.72 -8.14
N ASP A 119 0.46 11.98 -7.34
CA ASP A 119 1.55 12.87 -7.72
C ASP A 119 2.41 12.24 -8.82
N ARG A 120 2.73 13.00 -9.88
CA ARG A 120 3.49 12.46 -11.01
C ARG A 120 4.96 12.34 -10.67
N GLU A 121 5.51 13.30 -9.93
CA GLU A 121 6.92 13.30 -9.58
C GLU A 121 7.23 12.15 -8.62
N LEU A 122 6.40 11.97 -7.58
CA LEU A 122 6.57 10.85 -6.66
C LEU A 122 6.43 9.49 -7.36
N ARG A 123 5.54 9.37 -8.36
CA ARG A 123 5.43 8.14 -9.16
C ARG A 123 6.68 7.87 -9.98
N GLU A 124 7.32 8.88 -10.54
CA GLU A 124 8.56 8.70 -11.28
C GLU A 124 9.70 8.25 -10.36
N ARG A 125 9.79 8.84 -9.17
CA ARG A 125 10.85 8.58 -8.19
C ARG A 125 10.70 7.24 -7.46
N ALA A 126 9.48 6.93 -7.01
CA ALA A 126 9.19 5.77 -6.17
C ALA A 126 8.34 4.70 -6.86
N GLY A 127 7.75 4.96 -8.02
CA GLY A 127 6.86 4.00 -8.67
C GLY A 127 7.58 2.87 -9.42
N ALA A 128 8.84 3.05 -9.80
CA ALA A 128 9.57 2.10 -10.64
C ALA A 128 9.76 0.71 -10.01
N ARG A 129 9.82 0.64 -8.67
CA ARG A 129 9.95 -0.61 -7.90
C ARG A 129 8.65 -1.02 -7.22
N ALA A 130 7.61 -0.19 -7.29
CA ALA A 130 6.31 -0.52 -6.73
C ALA A 130 5.70 -1.67 -7.53
N GLU A 131 5.16 -2.66 -6.83
CA GLU A 131 4.35 -3.71 -7.48
C GLU A 131 3.11 -3.09 -8.12
N ARG A 132 2.58 -2.04 -7.48
CA ARG A 132 1.41 -1.32 -7.96
C ARG A 132 1.40 0.14 -7.49
N ILE A 133 0.83 1.00 -8.33
CA ILE A 133 0.53 2.40 -8.01
C ILE A 133 -0.98 2.59 -7.96
N VAL A 134 -1.48 3.20 -6.90
CA VAL A 134 -2.90 3.54 -6.70
C VAL A 134 -3.05 5.06 -6.63
N GLY A 135 -3.96 5.65 -7.41
CA GLY A 135 -4.22 7.08 -7.34
C GLY A 135 -4.90 7.49 -6.03
N GLY A 136 -4.47 8.61 -5.44
CA GLY A 136 -4.97 9.10 -4.15
C GLY A 136 -6.49 9.31 -4.12
N GLY A 137 -7.10 9.80 -5.21
CA GLY A 137 -8.55 9.98 -5.29
C GLY A 137 -9.34 8.67 -5.44
N ARG A 138 -8.74 7.64 -6.04
CA ARG A 138 -9.33 6.29 -6.05
C ARG A 138 -9.31 5.73 -4.63
N PHE A 139 -8.15 5.83 -3.98
CA PHE A 139 -7.95 5.32 -2.62
C PHE A 139 -8.84 6.03 -1.59
N ALA A 140 -8.95 7.36 -1.65
CA ALA A 140 -9.83 8.10 -0.77
C ALA A 140 -11.31 7.63 -0.86
N ARG A 141 -11.78 7.25 -2.05
CA ARG A 141 -13.12 6.67 -2.23
C ARG A 141 -13.24 5.27 -1.61
N GLU A 142 -12.18 4.47 -1.68
CA GLU A 142 -12.12 3.16 -1.00
C GLU A 142 -12.19 3.35 0.52
N LEU A 143 -11.41 4.29 1.09
CA LEU A 143 -11.48 4.66 2.51
C LEU A 143 -12.85 5.21 2.91
N SER A 144 -13.56 5.89 2.00
CA SER A 144 -14.91 6.42 2.24
C SER A 144 -15.92 5.29 2.41
N ALA A 145 -15.80 4.24 1.60
CA ALA A 145 -16.77 3.15 1.52
C ALA A 145 -16.78 2.27 2.79
N LEU A 146 -15.74 2.37 3.62
CA LEU A 146 -15.59 1.61 4.87
C LEU A 146 -16.08 2.38 6.12
N GLY A 147 -16.66 3.58 5.96
CA GLY A 147 -17.36 4.33 7.01
C GLY A 147 -16.69 5.62 7.41
#